data_AF-C9LRR1-F1
#
_entry.id   AF-C9LRR1-F1
#
_cell.length_a   1.000
_cell.length_b   1.000
_cell.length_c   1.000
_cell.angle_alpha   90.00
_cell.angle_beta   90.00
_cell.angle_gamma   90.00
#
_symmetry.space_group_name_H-M   'P 1'
#
loop_
_entity.id
_entity.type
_entity.pdbx_description
1 polymer ?
#
loop_
_entity_poly.entity_id
_entity_poly.type
_entity_poly.pdbx_seq_one_letter_code
_entity_poly.pdbx_strand_id
1 'polypeptide(L)'
;MIWGMSKAYAAETHEYTETATSISGLEGTEKTGFMSDNKITLGTEGGATDKPFSTYGTISGGGKKNATADVSNNTLTIHGLKVSNGNGFSIIYGGISGTGAVTSNSVFFNNGLSKDPIYGGFNGATATKAVTGNSVTVAGGTVEGDAFGGYTTGKGAVTGNSVTIKGGSLGDEAAGGVISNSASSANAADNTLTISGGAFTKSGGTNVFGAYNAGSGKTINNIVNLGDGENAMASGFNLTRVRIYGGNKTNDVTGNTLNVNASGIVVRTAQNFEKYNFNLTKDVVAGSTMLKMSDSGGFGSTPNVQWSKITMNAEGWNADTTKYGRLGTMELLRTGSGADLKIFNTEALDRKATSGDFEYHMYTDVITPPMSFFGYNMVNYVRADIDRFKNADATADNVTGTAVYDGYSSFGNTTTNNKIKITNTNNTNLNVYGGYTVGAGDSTNNHVSVSLDSRAKQIGKMVVGGTATASNSAIVGNSVTVEGGYVGQASAKDSRAA
;
A
#
# COMPACT_ATOMS: atom_id res chain seq x y z
N MET A 1 20.87 65.64 6.07
CA MET A 1 21.91 64.71 6.59
C MET A 1 21.20 63.44 7.01
N ILE A 2 21.76 62.30 6.65
CA ILE A 2 21.10 61.01 6.39
C ILE A 2 20.44 60.38 7.63
N TRP A 3 19.19 59.96 7.46
CA TRP A 3 18.36 59.23 8.42
C TRP A 3 18.55 57.71 8.22
N GLY A 4 18.85 57.02 9.32
CA GLY A 4 18.47 55.63 9.59
C GLY A 4 18.83 54.56 8.55
N MET A 5 20.01 53.95 8.67
CA MET A 5 20.19 52.59 8.15
C MET A 5 19.36 51.63 9.00
N SER A 6 18.36 51.01 8.38
CA SER A 6 17.70 49.82 8.91
C SER A 6 18.75 48.72 9.09
N LYS A 7 18.84 48.18 10.32
CA LYS A 7 19.53 46.92 10.54
C LYS A 7 18.78 45.85 9.75
N ALA A 8 19.37 45.37 8.66
CA ALA A 8 18.94 44.13 8.04
C ALA A 8 19.16 43.01 9.07
N TYR A 9 18.07 42.40 9.55
CA TYR A 9 18.15 41.16 10.31
C TYR A 9 18.79 40.12 9.38
N ALA A 10 19.95 39.58 9.76
CA ALA A 10 20.47 38.38 9.13
C ALA A 10 19.39 37.29 9.27
N ALA A 11 19.07 36.59 8.19
CA ALA A 11 18.11 35.49 8.23
C ALA A 11 18.56 34.49 9.31
N GLU A 12 17.70 34.18 10.27
CA GLU A 12 17.96 33.14 11.28
C GLU A 12 18.13 31.81 10.54
N THR A 13 19.35 31.29 10.47
CA THR A 13 19.62 30.04 9.76
C THR A 13 19.30 28.87 10.67
N HIS A 14 18.10 28.31 10.52
CA HIS A 14 17.67 27.10 11.21
C HIS A 14 18.27 25.82 10.59
N GLU A 15 19.40 25.94 9.89
CA GLU A 15 19.97 24.84 9.09
C GLU A 15 21.36 24.48 9.60
N TYR A 16 21.63 23.18 9.74
CA TYR A 16 22.95 22.67 10.12
C TYR A 16 23.25 21.36 9.40
N THR A 17 24.47 21.23 8.90
CA THR A 17 24.94 19.99 8.26
C THR A 17 26.19 19.48 8.96
N GLU A 18 26.18 18.21 9.34
CA GLU A 18 27.29 17.53 10.01
C GLU A 18 27.88 16.48 9.08
N THR A 19 29.16 16.65 8.76
CA THR A 19 29.94 15.75 7.88
C THR A 19 31.22 15.24 8.55
N ALA A 20 31.42 15.55 9.83
CA ALA A 20 32.55 15.03 10.58
C ALA A 20 32.59 13.51 10.54
N THR A 21 33.81 12.96 10.59
CA THR A 21 33.99 11.51 10.55
C THR A 21 33.42 10.80 11.78
N SER A 22 33.35 11.50 12.91
CA SER A 22 32.83 11.03 14.19
C SER A 22 32.16 12.14 14.98
N ILE A 23 31.15 11.80 15.75
CA ILE A 23 30.44 12.70 16.68
C ILE A 23 30.17 11.98 18.01
N SER A 24 29.78 12.74 19.03
CA SER A 24 29.30 12.22 20.32
C SER A 24 27.90 12.76 20.57
N GLY A 25 26.96 12.34 19.73
CA GLY A 25 25.60 12.87 19.72
C GLY A 25 25.54 14.19 18.98
N LEU A 26 24.33 14.67 18.74
CA LEU A 26 24.06 15.94 18.09
C LEU A 26 22.63 16.36 18.38
N GLU A 27 22.47 17.46 19.11
CA GLU A 27 21.17 18.06 19.36
C GLU A 27 20.97 19.27 18.44
N GLY A 28 19.94 19.23 17.58
CA GLY A 28 19.67 20.30 16.62
C GLY A 28 19.52 21.67 17.28
N THR A 29 18.85 21.74 18.44
CA THR A 29 18.72 22.98 19.22
C THR A 29 20.05 23.55 19.69
N GLU A 30 21.05 22.72 19.99
CA GLU A 30 22.38 23.24 20.35
C GLU A 30 23.11 23.82 19.14
N LYS A 31 22.81 23.32 17.94
CA LYS A 31 23.43 23.77 16.70
C LYS A 31 22.79 25.04 16.14
N THR A 32 21.48 25.20 16.31
CA THR A 32 20.73 26.32 15.72
C THR A 32 20.33 27.37 16.75
N GLY A 33 20.18 27.00 18.02
CA GLY A 33 19.61 27.86 19.07
C GLY A 33 18.08 27.80 19.20
N PHE A 34 17.40 27.03 18.34
CA PHE A 34 15.94 27.01 18.27
C PHE A 34 15.34 25.65 18.64
N MET A 35 14.14 25.66 19.22
CA MET A 35 13.37 24.44 19.53
C MET A 35 12.53 23.95 18.35
N SER A 36 12.36 24.80 17.35
CA SER A 36 11.45 24.57 16.23
C SER A 36 12.05 24.97 14.90
N ASP A 37 11.48 24.41 13.83
CA ASP A 37 11.79 24.73 12.44
C ASP A 37 13.25 24.46 12.03
N ASN A 38 13.97 23.63 12.81
CA ASN A 38 15.34 23.23 12.49
C ASN A 38 15.37 22.25 11.32
N LYS A 39 16.42 22.34 10.49
CA LYS A 39 16.74 21.40 9.43
C LYS A 39 18.18 20.92 9.61
N ILE A 40 18.30 19.72 10.17
CA ILE A 40 19.58 19.10 10.49
C ILE A 40 19.86 18.00 9.49
N THR A 41 21.05 17.99 8.89
CA THR A 41 21.49 16.94 7.97
C THR A 41 22.74 16.26 8.49
N LEU A 42 22.74 14.92 8.56
CA LEU A 42 23.89 14.10 8.95
C LEU A 42 24.39 13.29 7.74
N GLY A 43 25.68 13.44 7.46
CA GLY A 43 26.32 12.80 6.32
C GLY A 43 26.02 13.51 5.00
N THR A 44 26.38 12.84 3.90
CA THR A 44 26.23 13.37 2.54
C THR A 44 25.46 12.38 1.69
N GLU A 45 24.55 12.88 0.85
CA GLU A 45 23.81 12.05 -0.10
C GLU A 45 24.79 11.30 -1.03
N GLY A 46 24.56 9.99 -1.21
CA GLY A 46 25.49 9.12 -1.95
C GLY A 46 26.86 8.91 -1.28
N GLY A 47 27.07 9.47 -0.09
CA GLY A 47 28.29 9.34 0.69
C GLY A 47 28.38 8.02 1.47
N ALA A 48 29.39 7.95 2.34
CA ALA A 48 29.59 6.79 3.21
C ALA A 48 28.42 6.63 4.19
N THR A 49 27.92 5.39 4.32
CA THR A 49 26.73 5.09 5.13
C THR A 49 27.04 5.06 6.64
N ASP A 50 28.31 5.05 7.02
CA ASP A 50 28.78 5.03 8.40
C ASP A 50 29.38 6.37 8.86
N LYS A 51 29.05 7.47 8.16
CA LYS A 51 29.55 8.82 8.44
C LYS A 51 28.41 9.84 8.57
N PRO A 52 28.30 10.52 9.74
CA PRO A 52 29.17 10.44 10.91
C PRO A 52 29.06 9.12 11.68
N PHE A 53 30.13 8.73 12.38
CA PHE A 53 30.09 7.67 13.38
C PHE A 53 29.83 8.27 14.76
N SER A 54 28.65 8.02 15.34
CA SER A 54 28.30 8.47 16.69
C SER A 54 28.77 7.46 17.73
N THR A 55 29.69 7.88 18.60
CA THR A 55 30.27 7.03 19.65
C THR A 55 29.43 6.99 20.94
N TYR A 56 28.60 8.00 21.17
CA TYR A 56 27.74 8.12 22.35
C TYR A 56 26.74 9.26 22.13
N GLY A 57 25.62 9.27 22.85
CA GLY A 57 24.74 10.44 22.93
C GLY A 57 23.57 10.43 21.94
N THR A 58 22.56 11.21 22.30
CA THR A 58 21.31 11.38 21.56
C THR A 58 21.52 12.13 20.25
N ILE A 59 20.70 11.81 19.24
CA ILE A 59 20.58 12.60 18.02
C ILE A 59 19.19 13.24 17.98
N SER A 60 19.08 14.56 17.76
CA SER A 60 17.79 15.22 17.57
C SER A 60 17.79 16.24 16.43
N GLY A 61 16.67 16.33 15.70
CA GLY A 61 16.39 17.45 14.80
C GLY A 61 16.12 18.75 15.58
N GLY A 62 15.50 18.64 16.77
CA GLY A 62 15.31 19.75 17.70
C GLY A 62 14.78 19.30 19.07
N GLY A 63 14.85 20.20 20.04
CA GLY A 63 14.43 19.96 21.41
C GLY A 63 15.47 19.21 22.26
N LYS A 64 15.18 19.10 23.57
CA LYS A 64 16.00 18.42 24.57
C LYS A 64 15.16 17.56 25.50
N LYS A 65 15.73 16.47 26.02
CA LYS A 65 15.04 15.50 26.88
C LYS A 65 14.41 16.10 28.15
N ASN A 66 15.00 17.14 28.72
CA ASN A 66 14.53 17.83 29.92
C ASN A 66 13.81 19.16 29.61
N ALA A 67 13.55 19.46 28.33
CA ALA A 67 12.86 20.69 27.96
C ALA A 67 11.40 20.68 28.42
N THR A 68 10.90 21.85 28.78
CA THR A 68 9.48 22.07 29.07
C THR A 68 8.75 22.78 27.93
N ALA A 69 9.51 23.37 27.01
CA ALA A 69 9.00 24.05 25.83
C ALA A 69 8.46 23.05 24.80
N ASP A 70 7.53 23.55 23.99
CA ASP A 70 6.99 22.82 22.85
C ASP A 70 8.06 22.77 21.74
N VAL A 71 8.07 21.68 20.97
CA VAL A 71 9.10 21.38 19.96
C VAL A 71 8.41 21.02 18.66
N SER A 72 8.63 21.80 17.60
CA SER A 72 7.83 21.67 16.39
C SER A 72 8.58 21.81 15.08
N ASN A 73 8.08 21.18 14.02
CA ASN A 73 8.53 21.39 12.64
C ASN A 73 10.03 21.14 12.38
N ASN A 74 10.69 20.36 13.24
CA ASN A 74 12.09 20.04 13.02
C ASN A 74 12.22 18.90 12.00
N THR A 75 13.21 18.98 11.13
CA THR A 75 13.55 17.95 10.16
C THR A 75 14.97 17.45 10.42
N LEU A 76 15.11 16.14 10.59
CA LEU A 76 16.40 15.46 10.69
C LEU A 76 16.56 14.54 9.49
N THR A 77 17.53 14.83 8.63
CA THR A 77 17.88 14.02 7.46
C THR A 77 19.20 13.29 7.71
N ILE A 78 19.22 11.98 7.49
CA ILE A 78 20.38 11.13 7.74
C ILE A 78 20.71 10.39 6.45
N HIS A 79 21.78 10.79 5.78
CA HIS A 79 22.31 10.12 4.59
C HIS A 79 23.35 9.05 4.95
N GLY A 80 24.04 9.23 6.07
CA GLY A 80 24.92 8.27 6.70
C GLY A 80 24.94 8.55 8.19
N LEU A 81 24.89 7.50 9.00
CA LEU A 81 25.07 7.55 10.44
C LEU A 81 25.33 6.13 10.90
N LYS A 82 26.39 5.92 11.67
CA LYS A 82 26.57 4.68 12.41
C LYS A 82 26.58 4.99 13.89
N VAL A 83 25.73 4.33 14.67
CA VAL A 83 25.78 4.44 16.14
C VAL A 83 26.53 3.24 16.73
N SER A 84 27.46 3.48 17.64
CA SER A 84 28.29 2.42 18.24
C SER A 84 27.54 1.61 19.29
N ASN A 85 26.61 2.25 20.00
CA ASN A 85 25.94 1.72 21.20
C ASN A 85 24.43 1.65 20.98
N GLY A 86 23.79 0.62 21.54
CA GLY A 86 22.34 0.58 21.76
C GLY A 86 22.04 0.71 23.27
N ASN A 87 20.83 0.35 23.69
CA ASN A 87 20.31 0.43 25.07
C ASN A 87 19.90 1.85 25.52
N GLY A 88 19.38 2.65 24.60
CA GLY A 88 18.80 3.97 24.85
C GLY A 88 19.80 5.12 24.91
N PHE A 89 21.06 4.88 24.53
CA PHE A 89 22.14 5.88 24.55
C PHE A 89 22.24 6.67 23.25
N SER A 90 21.70 6.15 22.15
CA SER A 90 21.83 6.72 20.81
C SER A 90 20.50 6.75 20.05
N ILE A 91 19.42 7.00 20.79
CA ILE A 91 18.07 7.19 20.22
C ILE A 91 18.09 8.40 19.28
N ILE A 92 17.40 8.25 18.15
CA ILE A 92 17.24 9.29 17.14
C ILE A 92 15.86 9.91 17.29
N TYR A 93 15.78 11.24 17.34
CA TYR A 93 14.54 11.99 17.46
C TYR A 93 14.39 13.02 16.35
N GLY A 94 13.23 13.13 15.72
CA GLY A 94 12.89 14.31 14.92
C GLY A 94 12.72 15.53 15.83
N GLY A 95 11.95 15.36 16.91
CA GLY A 95 11.80 16.32 18.00
C GLY A 95 11.70 15.64 19.37
N ILE A 96 12.25 16.26 20.42
CA ILE A 96 12.22 15.72 21.78
C ILE A 96 11.92 16.79 22.84
N SER A 97 10.95 16.53 23.72
CA SER A 97 10.68 17.39 24.89
C SER A 97 10.44 16.57 26.15
N GLY A 98 10.75 17.11 27.32
CA GLY A 98 10.45 16.46 28.60
C GLY A 98 8.97 16.52 28.95
N THR A 99 8.35 17.69 28.78
CA THR A 99 6.93 17.92 29.09
C THR A 99 6.15 18.69 28.03
N GLY A 100 6.83 19.24 27.03
CA GLY A 100 6.23 20.00 25.94
C GLY A 100 5.39 19.14 24.99
N ALA A 101 4.56 19.82 24.20
CA ALA A 101 3.97 19.24 23.00
C ALA A 101 5.07 19.03 21.97
N VAL A 102 4.95 17.95 21.20
CA VAL A 102 5.92 17.63 20.14
C VAL A 102 5.18 17.41 18.85
N THR A 103 5.32 18.35 17.91
CA THR A 103 4.44 18.46 16.75
C THR A 103 5.16 18.56 15.42
N SER A 104 4.70 17.82 14.40
CA SER A 104 5.17 18.00 13.02
C SER A 104 6.68 17.83 12.80
N ASN A 105 7.37 17.09 13.66
CA ASN A 105 8.80 16.80 13.50
C ASN A 105 8.99 15.56 12.62
N SER A 106 10.05 15.54 11.81
CA SER A 106 10.27 14.51 10.80
C SER A 106 11.70 13.96 10.83
N VAL A 107 11.84 12.65 10.69
CA VAL A 107 13.13 11.97 10.46
C VAL A 107 13.13 11.32 9.09
N PHE A 108 14.14 11.60 8.28
CA PHE A 108 14.44 10.90 7.03
C PHE A 108 15.72 10.07 7.22
N PHE A 109 15.56 8.79 7.52
CA PHE A 109 16.65 7.82 7.63
C PHE A 109 16.91 7.17 6.28
N ASN A 110 17.81 7.77 5.49
CA ASN A 110 18.08 7.31 4.13
C ASN A 110 19.05 6.13 4.10
N ASN A 111 20.04 6.12 5.01
CA ASN A 111 20.98 5.02 5.16
C ASN A 111 21.71 5.08 6.51
N GLY A 112 22.43 4.01 6.83
CA GLY A 112 23.25 3.89 8.04
C GLY A 112 22.84 2.75 8.97
N LEU A 113 23.27 2.85 10.22
CA LEU A 113 22.97 1.92 11.31
C LEU A 113 22.47 2.70 12.53
N SER A 114 21.22 2.45 12.91
CA SER A 114 20.69 2.80 14.23
C SER A 114 20.55 1.53 15.08
N LYS A 115 21.21 1.49 16.24
CA LYS A 115 21.07 0.40 17.21
C LYS A 115 19.89 0.62 18.16
N ASP A 116 19.53 1.87 18.35
CA ASP A 116 18.42 2.30 19.21
C ASP A 116 17.23 2.75 18.34
N PRO A 117 16.08 2.97 18.98
CA PRO A 117 14.89 3.44 18.28
C PRO A 117 15.07 4.76 17.52
N ILE A 118 14.23 4.93 16.51
CA ILE A 118 14.00 6.17 15.77
C ILE A 118 12.58 6.65 16.05
N TYR A 119 12.47 7.86 16.58
CA TYR A 119 11.19 8.49 16.88
C TYR A 119 11.03 9.80 16.09
N GLY A 120 9.91 9.98 15.40
CA GLY A 120 9.60 11.26 14.74
C GLY A 120 9.41 12.37 15.78
N GLY A 121 8.70 12.07 16.87
CA GLY A 121 8.54 12.95 18.02
C GLY A 121 8.45 12.18 19.33
N PHE A 122 9.02 12.73 20.40
CA PHE A 122 9.00 12.13 21.74
C PHE A 122 8.67 13.12 22.85
N ASN A 123 7.81 12.72 23.81
CA ASN A 123 7.81 13.35 25.11
C ASN A 123 7.84 12.43 26.35
N GLY A 124 8.31 13.01 27.45
CA GLY A 124 8.71 12.31 28.67
C GLY A 124 7.57 11.88 29.61
N ALA A 125 7.95 11.17 30.68
CA ALA A 125 7.02 10.44 31.55
C ALA A 125 6.01 11.32 32.30
N THR A 126 6.35 12.59 32.52
CA THR A 126 5.50 13.57 33.20
C THR A 126 4.71 14.44 32.22
N ALA A 127 4.91 14.26 30.90
CA ALA A 127 4.22 15.04 29.89
C ALA A 127 2.72 14.72 29.87
N THR A 128 1.90 15.75 29.79
CA THR A 128 0.45 15.65 29.55
C THR A 128 0.04 16.22 28.19
N LYS A 129 0.97 16.92 27.52
CA LYS A 129 0.78 17.50 26.19
C LYS A 129 0.90 16.45 25.09
N ALA A 130 0.25 16.71 23.96
CA ALA A 130 0.14 15.78 22.84
C ALA A 130 1.45 15.61 22.05
N VAL A 131 1.58 14.46 21.38
CA VAL A 131 2.59 14.17 20.37
C VAL A 131 1.86 13.96 19.04
N THR A 132 1.95 14.92 18.13
CA THR A 132 1.03 14.99 16.98
C THR A 132 1.72 15.28 15.66
N GLY A 133 1.33 14.59 14.59
CA GLY A 133 1.79 14.93 13.23
C GLY A 133 3.26 14.64 12.94
N ASN A 134 3.97 13.92 13.83
CA ASN A 134 5.38 13.62 13.65
C ASN A 134 5.56 12.43 12.69
N SER A 135 6.70 12.36 12.01
CA SER A 135 6.94 11.35 10.98
C SER A 135 8.34 10.72 11.05
N VAL A 136 8.41 9.46 10.63
CA VAL A 136 9.67 8.76 10.32
C VAL A 136 9.56 8.17 8.92
N THR A 137 10.56 8.40 8.08
CA THR A 137 10.75 7.70 6.81
C THR A 137 12.06 6.91 6.88
N VAL A 138 11.99 5.60 6.68
CA VAL A 138 13.16 4.72 6.53
C VAL A 138 13.26 4.33 5.06
N ALA A 139 14.24 4.89 4.34
CA ALA A 139 14.47 4.56 2.94
C ALA A 139 15.44 3.37 2.75
N GLY A 140 16.36 3.17 3.70
CA GLY A 140 17.40 2.15 3.63
C GLY A 140 18.16 2.00 4.94
N GLY A 141 19.32 1.33 4.88
CA GLY A 141 20.15 1.06 6.06
C GLY A 141 19.58 -0.01 7.00
N THR A 142 20.07 -0.02 8.24
CA THR A 142 19.68 -0.94 9.30
C THR A 142 19.18 -0.17 10.51
N VAL A 143 17.98 -0.50 10.99
CA VAL A 143 17.40 -0.02 12.24
C VAL A 143 17.19 -1.23 13.13
N GLU A 144 18.04 -1.43 14.14
CA GLU A 144 17.95 -2.58 15.05
C GLU A 144 16.87 -2.38 16.13
N GLY A 145 16.57 -1.13 16.50
CA GLY A 145 15.49 -0.77 17.43
C GLY A 145 14.18 -0.43 16.72
N ASP A 146 13.26 0.17 17.48
CA ASP A 146 11.92 0.53 16.98
C ASP A 146 11.93 1.68 15.98
N ALA A 147 10.93 1.74 15.11
CA ALA A 147 10.63 2.92 14.29
C ALA A 147 9.21 3.46 14.58
N PHE A 148 9.10 4.56 15.32
CA PHE A 148 7.80 5.15 15.69
C PHE A 148 7.63 6.59 15.19
N GLY A 149 6.47 6.92 14.65
CA GLY A 149 6.16 8.28 14.18
C GLY A 149 6.07 9.25 15.36
N GLY A 150 5.30 8.88 16.39
CA GLY A 150 5.21 9.60 17.66
C GLY A 150 5.26 8.66 18.85
N TYR A 151 5.96 9.04 19.91
CA TYR A 151 6.12 8.22 21.11
C TYR A 151 5.97 9.06 22.39
N THR A 152 5.12 8.61 23.32
CA THR A 152 5.03 9.21 24.65
C THR A 152 5.18 8.16 25.74
N THR A 153 5.96 8.53 26.76
CA THR A 153 5.99 7.85 28.05
C THR A 153 5.08 8.53 29.08
N GLY A 154 4.45 9.65 28.71
CA GLY A 154 3.52 10.42 29.52
C GLY A 154 2.06 10.04 29.28
N LYS A 155 1.18 11.02 29.49
CA LYS A 155 -0.29 10.88 29.38
C LYS A 155 -0.90 11.69 28.25
N GLY A 156 -0.07 12.26 27.37
CA GLY A 156 -0.53 12.99 26.19
C GLY A 156 -1.18 12.07 25.16
N ALA A 157 -2.11 12.60 24.37
CA ALA A 157 -2.62 11.91 23.19
C ALA A 157 -1.53 11.80 22.11
N VAL A 158 -1.57 10.72 21.32
CA VAL A 158 -0.63 10.49 20.22
C VAL A 158 -1.43 10.36 18.92
N THR A 159 -1.45 11.42 18.13
CA THR A 159 -2.39 11.54 17.00
C THR A 159 -1.75 11.98 15.69
N GLY A 160 -2.24 11.45 14.56
CA GLY A 160 -1.81 11.92 13.24
C GLY A 160 -0.32 11.66 12.92
N ASN A 161 0.37 10.83 13.69
CA ASN A 161 1.78 10.54 13.46
C ASN A 161 1.92 9.44 12.40
N SER A 162 3.08 9.39 11.73
CA SER A 162 3.29 8.48 10.61
C SER A 162 4.66 7.81 10.60
N VAL A 163 4.69 6.59 10.06
CA VAL A 163 5.91 5.89 9.68
C VAL A 163 5.80 5.42 8.25
N THR A 164 6.83 5.63 7.44
CA THR A 164 6.94 5.11 6.08
C THR A 164 8.23 4.29 5.95
N ILE A 165 8.10 2.98 5.70
CA ILE A 165 9.21 2.07 5.46
C ILE A 165 9.27 1.77 3.96
N LYS A 166 10.27 2.32 3.27
CA LYS A 166 10.51 2.08 1.83
C LYS A 166 11.56 1.01 1.57
N GLY A 167 12.43 0.73 2.55
CA GLY A 167 13.55 -0.19 2.40
C GLY A 167 14.29 -0.45 3.72
N GLY A 168 15.43 -1.14 3.64
CA GLY A 168 16.32 -1.41 4.78
C GLY A 168 16.00 -2.69 5.57
N SER A 169 16.78 -2.92 6.63
CA SER A 169 16.61 -4.02 7.58
C SER A 169 16.07 -3.49 8.91
N LEU A 170 14.99 -4.08 9.40
CA LEU A 170 14.29 -3.65 10.62
C LEU A 170 14.35 -4.77 11.66
N GLY A 171 15.07 -4.49 12.75
CA GLY A 171 15.32 -5.43 13.84
C GLY A 171 14.20 -5.51 14.87
N ASP A 172 13.33 -4.50 14.93
CA ASP A 172 12.28 -4.41 15.95
C ASP A 172 10.91 -3.95 15.42
N GLU A 173 10.05 -3.41 16.30
CA GLU A 173 8.69 -2.99 16.00
C GLU A 173 8.61 -1.67 15.19
N ALA A 174 7.47 -1.47 14.53
CA ALA A 174 7.16 -0.22 13.83
C ALA A 174 5.72 0.21 14.08
N ALA A 175 5.49 1.50 14.30
CA ALA A 175 4.16 2.03 14.58
C ALA A 175 4.00 3.50 14.22
N GLY A 176 2.83 3.88 13.70
CA GLY A 176 2.51 5.29 13.47
C GLY A 176 2.58 6.11 14.77
N GLY A 177 1.98 5.61 15.86
CA GLY A 177 2.01 6.26 17.18
C GLY A 177 2.01 5.28 18.35
N VAL A 178 2.70 5.64 19.44
CA VAL A 178 2.87 4.78 20.62
C VAL A 178 2.69 5.55 21.93
N ILE A 179 1.81 5.04 22.81
CA ILE A 179 1.71 5.41 24.23
C ILE A 179 2.19 4.22 25.05
N SER A 180 3.36 4.31 25.71
CA SER A 180 3.84 3.20 26.56
C SER A 180 3.45 3.32 28.03
N ASN A 181 2.81 4.41 28.43
CA ASN A 181 2.39 4.60 29.81
C ASN A 181 1.10 3.83 30.10
N SER A 182 1.19 2.79 30.91
CA SER A 182 0.04 1.98 31.33
C SER A 182 -0.99 2.73 32.18
N ALA A 183 -0.61 3.87 32.76
CA ALA A 183 -1.51 4.76 33.50
C ALA A 183 -2.13 5.87 32.63
N SER A 184 -1.85 5.89 31.32
CA SER A 184 -2.49 6.84 30.40
C SER A 184 -3.91 6.39 30.04
N SER A 185 -4.85 7.33 30.02
CA SER A 185 -6.19 7.15 29.46
C SER A 185 -6.35 7.83 28.10
N ALA A 186 -5.29 8.45 27.58
CA ALA A 186 -5.32 9.16 26.30
C ALA A 186 -5.39 8.18 25.13
N ASN A 187 -6.06 8.59 24.06
CA ASN A 187 -6.18 7.79 22.85
C ASN A 187 -4.93 7.92 21.96
N ALA A 188 -4.64 6.86 21.21
CA ALA A 188 -3.72 6.90 20.08
C ALA A 188 -4.53 6.71 18.79
N ALA A 189 -4.75 7.80 18.05
CA ALA A 189 -5.71 7.82 16.95
C ALA A 189 -5.16 8.47 15.68
N ASP A 190 -5.74 8.13 14.53
CA ASP A 190 -5.43 8.74 13.24
C ASP A 190 -3.95 8.60 12.83
N ASN A 191 -3.23 7.62 13.39
CA ASN A 191 -1.83 7.37 13.04
C ASN A 191 -1.72 6.44 11.84
N THR A 192 -0.64 6.58 11.06
CA THR A 192 -0.45 5.84 9.80
C THR A 192 0.87 5.10 9.78
N LEU A 193 0.85 3.84 9.37
CA LEU A 193 2.04 3.07 9.03
C LEU A 193 1.96 2.64 7.56
N THR A 194 2.95 3.02 6.75
CA THR A 194 3.07 2.59 5.35
C THR A 194 4.32 1.74 5.20
N ILE A 195 4.15 0.53 4.65
CA ILE A 195 5.25 -0.39 4.34
C ILE A 195 5.25 -0.63 2.83
N SER A 196 6.12 0.04 2.11
CA SER A 196 6.35 -0.17 0.67
C SER A 196 7.65 -0.93 0.38
N GLY A 197 8.38 -1.34 1.41
CA GLY A 197 9.57 -2.19 1.29
C GLY A 197 10.13 -2.61 2.65
N GLY A 198 11.40 -3.03 2.65
CA GLY A 198 12.15 -3.39 3.86
C GLY A 198 11.96 -4.84 4.31
N ALA A 199 12.91 -5.32 5.11
CA ALA A 199 12.93 -6.69 5.63
C ALA A 199 12.95 -6.69 7.17
N PHE A 200 11.95 -7.32 7.78
CA PHE A 200 11.85 -7.43 9.23
C PHE A 200 12.58 -8.70 9.72
N THR A 201 13.57 -8.52 10.60
CA THR A 201 14.53 -9.55 10.97
C THR A 201 14.41 -10.04 12.42
N LYS A 202 13.49 -9.48 13.23
CA LYS A 202 13.30 -9.86 14.64
C LYS A 202 13.06 -11.36 14.79
N SER A 203 13.89 -12.02 15.61
CA SER A 203 13.68 -13.43 15.98
C SER A 203 12.42 -13.55 16.83
N GLY A 204 11.55 -14.53 16.52
CA GLY A 204 10.21 -14.68 17.14
C GLY A 204 9.09 -13.91 16.44
N GLY A 205 9.44 -13.00 15.54
CA GLY A 205 8.51 -12.20 14.73
C GLY A 205 8.37 -10.77 15.25
N THR A 206 7.97 -9.88 14.34
CA THR A 206 7.77 -8.45 14.61
C THR A 206 6.28 -8.15 14.73
N ASN A 207 5.91 -7.25 15.62
CA ASN A 207 4.58 -6.65 15.63
C ASN A 207 4.65 -5.25 15.02
N VAL A 208 3.75 -4.93 14.11
CA VAL A 208 3.62 -3.57 13.58
C VAL A 208 2.21 -3.05 13.77
N PHE A 209 2.09 -1.74 14.02
CA PHE A 209 0.84 -1.14 14.45
C PHE A 209 0.52 0.12 13.65
N GLY A 210 -0.76 0.37 13.38
CA GLY A 210 -1.22 1.74 13.14
C GLY A 210 -0.92 2.58 14.39
N ALA A 211 -1.37 2.11 15.56
CA ALA A 211 -0.95 2.65 16.85
C ALA A 211 -0.91 1.60 17.99
N TYR A 212 -0.09 1.87 19.01
CA TYR A 212 -0.01 1.08 20.23
C TYR A 212 -0.31 1.94 21.46
N ASN A 213 -1.07 1.38 22.40
CA ASN A 213 -1.37 2.01 23.68
C ASN A 213 -1.28 1.00 24.82
N ALA A 214 -0.34 1.19 25.75
CA ALA A 214 -0.21 0.37 26.96
C ALA A 214 -1.30 0.67 28.00
N GLY A 215 -1.88 1.88 27.97
CA GLY A 215 -2.87 2.36 28.93
C GLY A 215 -4.30 1.90 28.66
N SER A 216 -5.30 2.63 29.14
CA SER A 216 -6.72 2.31 28.94
C SER A 216 -7.36 3.01 27.75
N GLY A 217 -6.65 3.96 27.12
CA GLY A 217 -7.15 4.69 25.96
C GLY A 217 -7.31 3.82 24.72
N LYS A 218 -8.09 4.33 23.76
CA LYS A 218 -8.43 3.66 22.50
C LYS A 218 -7.30 3.69 21.49
N THR A 219 -7.35 2.76 20.52
CA THR A 219 -6.49 2.74 19.33
C THR A 219 -7.34 2.68 18.07
N ILE A 220 -7.79 3.84 17.57
CA ILE A 220 -8.86 3.96 16.56
C ILE A 220 -8.44 4.83 15.38
N ASN A 221 -9.14 4.67 14.24
CA ASN A 221 -8.90 5.41 13.00
C ASN A 221 -7.48 5.30 12.44
N ASN A 222 -6.70 4.33 12.89
CA ASN A 222 -5.33 4.17 12.43
C ASN A 222 -5.30 3.43 11.09
N ILE A 223 -4.34 3.78 10.26
CA ILE A 223 -4.20 3.24 8.90
C ILE A 223 -2.91 2.45 8.82
N VAL A 224 -2.99 1.25 8.24
CA VAL A 224 -1.82 0.51 7.78
C VAL A 224 -1.92 0.32 6.27
N ASN A 225 -0.89 0.73 5.54
CA ASN A 225 -0.77 0.54 4.10
C ASN A 225 0.33 -0.47 3.80
N LEU A 226 0.01 -1.49 3.00
CA LEU A 226 0.96 -2.42 2.42
C LEU A 226 1.13 -2.09 0.95
N GLY A 227 2.25 -1.45 0.60
CA GLY A 227 2.43 -0.70 -0.63
C GLY A 227 2.00 0.77 -0.49
N ASP A 228 2.62 1.66 -1.26
CA ASP A 228 2.37 3.10 -1.21
C ASP A 228 1.20 3.56 -2.09
N GLY A 229 0.61 2.66 -2.88
CA GLY A 229 -0.48 2.96 -3.80
C GLY A 229 -0.03 3.35 -5.20
N GLU A 230 1.25 3.68 -5.36
CA GLU A 230 1.79 4.31 -6.58
C GLU A 230 2.93 3.52 -7.21
N ASN A 231 3.63 2.69 -6.45
CA ASN A 231 4.77 1.92 -6.91
C ASN A 231 4.68 0.48 -6.42
N ALA A 232 5.30 -0.43 -7.17
CA ALA A 232 5.57 -1.78 -6.73
C ALA A 232 6.33 -1.78 -5.39
N MET A 233 6.13 -2.83 -4.59
CA MET A 233 6.93 -3.07 -3.40
C MET A 233 8.42 -3.08 -3.76
N ALA A 234 9.24 -2.40 -2.96
CA ALA A 234 10.68 -2.35 -3.19
C ALA A 234 11.29 -3.77 -3.17
N SER A 235 12.24 -4.02 -4.07
CA SER A 235 12.90 -5.32 -4.19
C SER A 235 13.49 -5.80 -2.85
N GLY A 236 13.36 -7.10 -2.58
CA GLY A 236 13.89 -7.71 -1.36
C GLY A 236 13.07 -7.47 -0.09
N PHE A 237 11.86 -6.88 -0.19
CA PHE A 237 10.96 -6.77 0.96
C PHE A 237 10.66 -8.15 1.57
N ASN A 238 10.52 -8.20 2.90
CA ASN A 238 10.19 -9.45 3.59
C ASN A 238 9.36 -9.18 4.84
N LEU A 239 8.06 -9.48 4.73
CA LEU A 239 7.08 -9.32 5.81
C LEU A 239 6.63 -10.68 6.42
N THR A 240 7.27 -11.79 6.04
CA THR A 240 6.84 -13.16 6.41
C THR A 240 6.79 -13.41 7.92
N ARG A 241 7.50 -12.59 8.71
CA ARG A 241 7.57 -12.68 10.18
C ARG A 241 6.69 -11.66 10.90
N VAL A 242 5.97 -10.81 10.16
CA VAL A 242 5.27 -9.65 10.68
C VAL A 242 3.84 -9.99 11.06
N ARG A 243 3.41 -9.56 12.25
CA ARG A 243 2.01 -9.46 12.65
C ARG A 243 1.58 -8.01 12.57
N ILE A 244 0.52 -7.74 11.82
CA ILE A 244 0.04 -6.40 11.58
C ILE A 244 -1.19 -6.14 12.43
N TYR A 245 -1.28 -4.94 13.01
CA TYR A 245 -2.38 -4.50 13.83
C TYR A 245 -2.87 -3.11 13.43
N GLY A 246 -4.19 -2.91 13.32
CA GLY A 246 -4.75 -1.55 13.25
C GLY A 246 -4.47 -0.78 14.54
N GLY A 247 -4.68 -1.46 15.66
CA GLY A 247 -4.21 -1.05 16.98
C GLY A 247 -4.07 -2.26 17.92
N ASN A 248 -3.50 -2.06 19.11
CA ASN A 248 -3.25 -3.16 20.05
C ASN A 248 -4.45 -3.50 20.96
N LYS A 249 -5.52 -2.68 20.95
CA LYS A 249 -6.70 -2.92 21.78
C LYS A 249 -7.62 -3.95 21.15
N THR A 250 -7.76 -5.09 21.80
CA THR A 250 -8.67 -6.16 21.40
C THR A 250 -10.08 -5.60 21.20
N ASN A 251 -10.69 -5.89 20.04
CA ASN A 251 -12.04 -5.47 19.64
C ASN A 251 -12.26 -3.96 19.44
N ASP A 252 -11.28 -3.10 19.72
CA ASP A 252 -11.37 -1.66 19.39
C ASP A 252 -10.86 -1.43 17.97
N VAL A 253 -11.68 -1.86 17.02
CA VAL A 253 -11.35 -1.81 15.58
C VAL A 253 -11.82 -0.53 14.90
N THR A 254 -12.57 0.32 15.60
CA THR A 254 -13.27 1.50 15.06
C THR A 254 -12.36 2.34 14.17
N GLY A 255 -12.75 2.49 12.91
CA GLY A 255 -12.05 3.27 11.89
C GLY A 255 -10.70 2.69 11.43
N ASN A 256 -10.16 1.69 12.11
CA ASN A 256 -8.86 1.11 11.76
C ASN A 256 -8.95 0.46 10.37
N THR A 257 -8.02 0.81 9.50
CA THR A 257 -8.06 0.45 8.08
C THR A 257 -6.76 -0.21 7.65
N LEU A 258 -6.86 -1.38 7.01
CA LEU A 258 -5.78 -1.99 6.26
C LEU A 258 -6.01 -1.75 4.78
N ASN A 259 -5.07 -1.09 4.12
CA ASN A 259 -5.02 -0.98 2.66
C ASN A 259 -3.93 -1.92 2.13
N VAL A 260 -4.30 -2.81 1.23
CA VAL A 260 -3.37 -3.70 0.51
C VAL A 260 -3.28 -3.18 -0.93
N ASN A 261 -2.17 -2.52 -1.24
CA ASN A 261 -1.95 -1.77 -2.48
C ASN A 261 -0.98 -2.47 -3.43
N ALA A 262 -0.50 -3.66 -3.09
CA ALA A 262 0.43 -4.45 -3.88
C ALA A 262 0.17 -5.96 -3.73
N SER A 263 0.84 -6.76 -4.57
CA SER A 263 0.70 -8.22 -4.58
C SER A 263 1.94 -8.96 -4.05
N GLY A 264 1.78 -10.26 -3.79
CA GLY A 264 2.84 -11.14 -3.30
C GLY A 264 3.19 -10.96 -1.82
N ILE A 265 2.31 -10.31 -1.04
CA ILE A 265 2.60 -9.98 0.35
C ILE A 265 2.26 -11.15 1.25
N VAL A 266 3.23 -11.57 2.07
CA VAL A 266 3.05 -12.63 3.07
C VAL A 266 3.31 -12.05 4.45
N VAL A 267 2.36 -12.23 5.35
CA VAL A 267 2.43 -11.83 6.76
C VAL A 267 2.00 -12.99 7.64
N ARG A 268 2.24 -12.90 8.95
CA ARG A 268 1.73 -13.89 9.90
C ARG A 268 0.23 -13.73 10.11
N THR A 269 -0.18 -12.53 10.54
CA THR A 269 -1.57 -12.17 10.84
C THR A 269 -1.84 -10.71 10.50
N ALA A 270 -3.09 -10.33 10.25
CA ALA A 270 -3.53 -8.94 10.25
C ALA A 270 -4.76 -8.78 11.15
N GLN A 271 -4.63 -8.06 12.26
CA GLN A 271 -5.61 -8.06 13.34
C GLN A 271 -6.12 -6.64 13.64
N ASN A 272 -7.28 -6.57 14.29
CA ASN A 272 -7.84 -5.32 14.83
C ASN A 272 -8.11 -4.20 13.80
N PHE A 273 -8.52 -4.58 12.59
CA PHE A 273 -9.02 -3.65 11.57
C PHE A 273 -10.53 -3.74 11.43
N GLU A 274 -11.19 -2.60 11.24
CA GLU A 274 -12.58 -2.54 10.79
C GLU A 274 -12.66 -2.76 9.28
N LYS A 275 -11.75 -2.15 8.51
CA LYS A 275 -11.78 -2.13 7.05
C LYS A 275 -10.56 -2.84 6.44
N TYR A 276 -10.82 -3.67 5.43
CA TYR A 276 -9.79 -4.35 4.63
C TYR A 276 -10.02 -3.99 3.16
N ASN A 277 -9.19 -3.11 2.63
CA ASN A 277 -9.31 -2.61 1.27
C ASN A 277 -8.22 -3.23 0.39
N PHE A 278 -8.62 -3.87 -0.70
CA PHE A 278 -7.73 -4.44 -1.69
C PHE A 278 -7.74 -3.56 -2.94
N ASN A 279 -6.67 -2.80 -3.15
CA ASN A 279 -6.56 -1.86 -4.25
C ASN A 279 -5.68 -2.46 -5.34
N LEU A 280 -6.28 -2.73 -6.50
CA LEU A 280 -5.58 -3.20 -7.69
C LEU A 280 -4.92 -2.00 -8.36
N THR A 281 -3.74 -1.63 -7.83
CA THR A 281 -2.91 -0.54 -8.36
C THR A 281 -2.23 -0.99 -9.66
N LYS A 282 -1.63 -0.03 -10.39
CA LYS A 282 -1.00 -0.27 -11.70
C LYS A 282 0.02 -1.43 -11.70
N ASP A 283 0.73 -1.65 -10.59
CA ASP A 283 1.78 -2.66 -10.48
C ASP A 283 1.26 -4.01 -9.92
N VAL A 284 -0.03 -4.11 -9.59
CA VAL A 284 -0.66 -5.38 -9.22
C VAL A 284 -0.85 -6.23 -10.47
N VAL A 285 -0.25 -7.42 -10.46
CA VAL A 285 -0.34 -8.38 -11.57
C VAL A 285 -1.69 -9.09 -11.52
N ALA A 286 -2.40 -9.14 -12.66
CA ALA A 286 -3.65 -9.89 -12.79
C ALA A 286 -3.42 -11.39 -12.51
N GLY A 287 -4.37 -12.04 -11.85
CA GLY A 287 -4.26 -13.44 -11.44
C GLY A 287 -3.39 -13.70 -10.19
N SER A 288 -2.82 -12.66 -9.57
CA SER A 288 -1.92 -12.82 -8.43
C SER A 288 -2.65 -12.90 -7.08
N THR A 289 -1.91 -13.31 -6.04
CA THR A 289 -2.36 -13.20 -4.64
C THR A 289 -1.91 -11.86 -4.07
N MET A 290 -2.82 -11.11 -3.46
CA MET A 290 -2.48 -9.83 -2.81
C MET A 290 -1.88 -10.05 -1.43
N LEU A 291 -2.68 -10.57 -0.49
CA LEU A 291 -2.26 -10.83 0.88
C LEU A 291 -2.42 -12.30 1.26
N LYS A 292 -1.33 -12.89 1.75
CA LYS A 292 -1.32 -14.21 2.36
C LYS A 292 -1.00 -14.12 3.85
N MET A 293 -1.79 -14.81 4.68
CA MET A 293 -1.55 -14.98 6.11
C MET A 293 -1.02 -16.39 6.39
N SER A 294 0.10 -16.49 7.11
CA SER A 294 0.75 -17.78 7.40
C SER A 294 0.29 -18.43 8.70
N ASP A 295 -0.12 -17.63 9.69
CA ASP A 295 -0.54 -18.16 10.98
C ASP A 295 -2.04 -18.49 10.95
N SER A 296 -2.40 -19.58 11.63
CA SER A 296 -3.81 -19.97 11.81
C SER A 296 -4.60 -18.88 12.51
N GLY A 297 -5.87 -18.75 12.16
CA GLY A 297 -6.76 -17.70 12.66
C GLY A 297 -6.66 -16.38 11.91
N GLY A 298 -5.52 -16.07 11.26
CA GLY A 298 -5.25 -14.91 10.37
C GLY A 298 -5.56 -13.52 10.95
N PHE A 299 -6.83 -13.27 11.27
CA PHE A 299 -7.38 -12.11 11.96
C PHE A 299 -7.27 -12.16 13.50
N GLY A 300 -6.69 -13.22 14.06
CA GLY A 300 -6.52 -13.40 15.51
C GLY A 300 -7.59 -14.31 16.14
N SER A 301 -7.62 -14.39 17.47
CA SER A 301 -8.47 -15.33 18.21
C SER A 301 -9.95 -14.93 18.28
N THR A 302 -10.21 -13.64 18.46
CA THR A 302 -11.55 -13.04 18.60
C THR A 302 -11.77 -11.92 17.57
N PRO A 303 -11.68 -12.22 16.26
CA PRO A 303 -11.84 -11.19 15.24
C PRO A 303 -13.31 -10.75 15.14
N ASN A 304 -13.52 -9.56 14.56
CA ASN A 304 -14.83 -9.04 14.17
C ASN A 304 -14.78 -8.51 12.73
N VAL A 305 -14.25 -9.33 11.80
CA VAL A 305 -14.09 -8.94 10.40
C VAL A 305 -15.41 -9.16 9.67
N GLN A 306 -16.01 -8.07 9.19
CA GLN A 306 -17.30 -8.09 8.51
C GLN A 306 -17.10 -8.22 7.00
N TRP A 307 -17.85 -9.11 6.34
CA TRP A 307 -17.83 -9.27 4.87
C TRP A 307 -18.06 -7.94 4.14
N SER A 308 -18.99 -7.13 4.64
CA SER A 308 -19.31 -5.80 4.09
C SER A 308 -18.14 -4.80 4.18
N LYS A 309 -17.12 -5.07 4.99
CA LYS A 309 -15.94 -4.23 5.18
C LYS A 309 -14.68 -4.76 4.48
N ILE A 310 -14.82 -5.85 3.73
CA ILE A 310 -13.81 -6.32 2.78
C ILE A 310 -14.19 -5.75 1.41
N THR A 311 -13.31 -4.92 0.85
CA THR A 311 -13.56 -4.20 -0.40
C THR A 311 -12.47 -4.43 -1.43
N MET A 312 -12.81 -4.26 -2.70
CA MET A 312 -11.88 -4.31 -3.81
C MET A 312 -12.08 -3.04 -4.65
N ASN A 313 -10.98 -2.43 -5.09
CA ASN A 313 -10.99 -1.30 -6.02
C ASN A 313 -10.07 -1.61 -7.22
N ALA A 314 -10.61 -1.59 -8.44
CA ALA A 314 -9.89 -1.83 -9.68
C ALA A 314 -9.59 -0.54 -10.48
N GLU A 315 -9.95 0.64 -9.98
CA GLU A 315 -9.76 1.90 -10.72
C GLU A 315 -8.29 2.19 -11.05
N GLY A 316 -7.36 1.67 -10.25
CA GLY A 316 -5.92 1.74 -10.52
C GLY A 316 -5.48 1.07 -11.84
N TRP A 317 -6.33 0.24 -12.45
CA TRP A 317 -6.11 -0.38 -13.75
C TRP A 317 -6.79 0.31 -14.93
N ASN A 318 -7.59 1.38 -14.72
CA ASN A 318 -8.33 2.03 -15.82
C ASN A 318 -7.40 2.50 -16.96
N ALA A 319 -6.21 3.01 -16.60
CA ALA A 319 -5.23 3.49 -17.58
C ALA A 319 -4.31 2.38 -18.15
N ASP A 320 -4.39 1.14 -17.64
CA ASP A 320 -3.54 0.04 -18.08
C ASP A 320 -4.12 -0.62 -19.35
N THR A 321 -3.42 -0.43 -20.48
CA THR A 321 -3.80 -0.96 -21.79
C THR A 321 -3.57 -2.46 -21.93
N THR A 322 -2.88 -3.09 -20.97
CA THR A 322 -2.69 -4.54 -20.91
C THR A 322 -3.82 -5.26 -20.16
N LYS A 323 -4.66 -4.51 -19.45
CA LYS A 323 -5.80 -5.04 -18.69
C LYS A 323 -7.06 -4.88 -19.51
N TYR A 324 -7.39 -5.88 -20.32
CA TYR A 324 -8.58 -5.89 -21.17
C TYR A 324 -9.27 -7.25 -21.14
N GLY A 325 -10.55 -7.27 -21.47
CA GLY A 325 -11.39 -8.48 -21.52
C GLY A 325 -11.42 -9.21 -20.18
N ARG A 326 -11.16 -10.52 -20.24
CA ARG A 326 -11.17 -11.40 -19.06
C ARG A 326 -9.80 -11.43 -18.41
N LEU A 327 -9.71 -10.96 -17.16
CA LEU A 327 -8.44 -10.87 -16.42
C LEU A 327 -8.18 -12.06 -15.51
N GLY A 328 -9.19 -12.91 -15.32
CA GLY A 328 -9.11 -14.10 -14.48
C GLY A 328 -9.36 -13.77 -13.00
N THR A 329 -8.84 -14.64 -12.13
CA THR A 329 -9.16 -14.64 -10.70
C THR A 329 -8.02 -14.05 -9.88
N MET A 330 -8.28 -12.95 -9.18
CA MET A 330 -7.41 -12.44 -8.12
C MET A 330 -7.65 -13.20 -6.82
N GLU A 331 -6.58 -13.49 -6.08
CA GLU A 331 -6.68 -13.93 -4.69
C GLU A 331 -6.44 -12.72 -3.78
N LEU A 332 -7.50 -12.04 -3.37
CA LEU A 332 -7.39 -10.87 -2.50
C LEU A 332 -6.79 -11.27 -1.16
N LEU A 333 -7.33 -12.34 -0.56
CA LEU A 333 -6.87 -12.88 0.71
C LEU A 333 -6.74 -14.40 0.66
N ARG A 334 -5.67 -14.91 1.26
CA ARG A 334 -5.38 -16.34 1.36
C ARG A 334 -4.83 -16.69 2.74
N THR A 335 -5.24 -17.81 3.32
CA THR A 335 -4.52 -18.44 4.45
C THR A 335 -3.64 -19.62 4.00
N GLY A 336 -2.64 -19.97 4.79
CA GLY A 336 -1.70 -21.07 4.52
C GLY A 336 -2.38 -22.43 4.35
N SER A 337 -2.99 -22.97 5.41
CA SER A 337 -3.70 -24.26 5.39
C SER A 337 -4.73 -24.34 6.51
N GLY A 338 -5.97 -24.70 6.20
CA GLY A 338 -7.07 -24.79 7.16
C GLY A 338 -8.01 -23.57 7.04
N ALA A 339 -9.31 -23.82 7.15
CA ALA A 339 -10.34 -22.77 7.11
C ALA A 339 -10.18 -21.88 8.35
N ASP A 340 -9.38 -20.83 8.23
CA ASP A 340 -8.83 -20.12 9.38
C ASP A 340 -9.25 -18.65 9.45
N LEU A 341 -9.89 -18.14 8.39
CA LEU A 341 -10.35 -16.75 8.35
C LEU A 341 -11.80 -16.69 8.78
N LYS A 342 -12.05 -16.18 9.99
CA LYS A 342 -13.41 -15.93 10.50
C LYS A 342 -13.96 -14.64 9.91
N ILE A 343 -14.92 -14.75 8.99
CA ILE A 343 -15.60 -13.63 8.36
C ILE A 343 -17.07 -13.64 8.77
N PHE A 344 -17.50 -12.56 9.40
CA PHE A 344 -18.88 -12.35 9.85
C PHE A 344 -19.75 -11.83 8.71
N ASN A 345 -20.95 -12.39 8.60
CA ASN A 345 -21.87 -12.09 7.50
C ASN A 345 -23.32 -12.43 7.87
N THR A 346 -24.25 -11.62 7.37
CA THR A 346 -25.70 -11.90 7.39
C THR A 346 -26.22 -12.34 6.03
N GLU A 347 -25.42 -12.17 4.98
CA GLU A 347 -25.73 -12.50 3.58
C GLU A 347 -24.73 -13.53 3.05
N ALA A 348 -24.95 -14.02 1.83
CA ALA A 348 -24.01 -14.93 1.18
C ALA A 348 -22.62 -14.28 1.04
N LEU A 349 -21.57 -15.08 1.19
CA LEU A 349 -20.19 -14.65 0.90
C LEU A 349 -19.92 -14.69 -0.61
N ASP A 350 -20.80 -14.01 -1.35
CA ASP A 350 -20.88 -13.94 -2.80
C ASP A 350 -21.46 -12.56 -3.16
N ARG A 351 -20.68 -11.73 -3.86
CA ARG A 351 -21.09 -10.39 -4.27
C ARG A 351 -20.58 -10.07 -5.67
N LYS A 352 -21.44 -9.50 -6.50
CA LYS A 352 -21.09 -8.92 -7.79
C LYS A 352 -21.18 -7.40 -7.73
N ALA A 353 -20.23 -6.71 -8.33
CA ALA A 353 -20.18 -5.25 -8.34
C ALA A 353 -19.28 -4.73 -9.47
N THR A 354 -19.19 -3.40 -9.59
CA THR A 354 -18.30 -2.72 -10.53
C THR A 354 -17.32 -1.82 -9.78
N SER A 355 -16.19 -1.53 -10.41
CA SER A 355 -15.20 -0.58 -9.94
C SER A 355 -14.47 -0.01 -11.16
N GLY A 356 -14.63 1.30 -11.40
CA GLY A 356 -14.14 1.94 -12.62
C GLY A 356 -14.69 1.29 -13.90
N ASP A 357 -13.76 0.81 -14.73
CA ASP A 357 -14.02 0.14 -16.01
C ASP A 357 -14.25 -1.38 -15.90
N PHE A 358 -14.20 -1.89 -14.66
CA PHE A 358 -14.22 -3.31 -14.37
C PHE A 358 -15.51 -3.74 -13.69
N GLU A 359 -15.89 -4.98 -13.93
CA GLU A 359 -16.85 -5.72 -13.13
C GLU A 359 -16.15 -6.86 -12.42
N TYR A 360 -16.65 -7.25 -11.26
CA TYR A 360 -16.07 -8.34 -10.49
C TYR A 360 -17.10 -9.16 -9.74
N HIS A 361 -16.78 -10.43 -9.53
CA HIS A 361 -17.48 -11.35 -8.64
C HIS A 361 -16.55 -11.77 -7.52
N MET A 362 -16.85 -11.30 -6.31
CA MET A 362 -16.08 -11.56 -5.10
C MET A 362 -16.74 -12.67 -4.29
N TYR A 363 -15.99 -13.71 -3.93
CA TYR A 363 -16.51 -14.90 -3.26
C TYR A 363 -15.48 -15.59 -2.37
N THR A 364 -15.93 -16.54 -1.56
CA THR A 364 -15.10 -17.42 -0.71
C THR A 364 -15.32 -18.90 -1.06
N ASP A 365 -14.57 -19.80 -0.45
CA ASP A 365 -14.79 -21.26 -0.55
C ASP A 365 -16.00 -21.79 0.22
N VAL A 366 -16.57 -20.97 1.11
CA VAL A 366 -17.78 -21.29 1.87
C VAL A 366 -18.79 -20.17 1.69
N ILE A 367 -19.69 -20.36 0.72
CA ILE A 367 -20.64 -19.31 0.29
C ILE A 367 -21.95 -19.28 1.09
N THR A 368 -22.36 -20.43 1.64
CA THR A 368 -23.62 -20.54 2.40
C THR A 368 -23.49 -19.76 3.71
N PRO A 369 -24.43 -18.84 4.03
CA PRO A 369 -24.43 -18.18 5.33
C PRO A 369 -24.47 -19.20 6.46
N PRO A 370 -23.79 -18.92 7.59
CA PRO A 370 -23.76 -19.86 8.69
C PRO A 370 -25.18 -20.04 9.26
N MET A 371 -25.68 -21.29 9.34
CA MET A 371 -26.87 -21.62 10.16
C MET A 371 -26.58 -21.57 11.68
N SER A 372 -25.40 -21.08 12.04
CA SER A 372 -24.75 -21.20 13.35
C SER A 372 -25.01 -19.99 14.25
N PHE A 373 -25.12 -20.25 15.56
CA PHE A 373 -25.22 -19.25 16.63
C PHE A 373 -24.10 -18.18 16.63
N PHE A 374 -22.98 -18.42 15.94
CA PHE A 374 -21.77 -17.57 16.02
C PHE A 374 -21.69 -16.44 14.96
N GLY A 375 -22.50 -16.47 13.90
CA GLY A 375 -22.60 -15.37 12.92
C GLY A 375 -21.42 -15.17 11.96
N TYR A 376 -20.53 -16.16 11.80
CA TYR A 376 -19.41 -16.13 10.85
C TYR A 376 -19.19 -17.46 10.13
N ASN A 377 -18.58 -17.40 8.95
CA ASN A 377 -17.99 -18.55 8.25
C ASN A 377 -16.47 -18.58 8.44
N MET A 378 -15.90 -19.78 8.46
CA MET A 378 -14.47 -20.00 8.40
C MET A 378 -14.09 -20.31 6.95
N VAL A 379 -13.23 -19.48 6.37
CA VAL A 379 -12.87 -19.56 4.93
C VAL A 379 -11.37 -19.69 4.73
N ASN A 380 -10.97 -20.26 3.59
CA ASN A 380 -9.57 -20.36 3.19
C ASN A 380 -9.12 -19.18 2.30
N TYR A 381 -10.06 -18.52 1.62
CA TYR A 381 -9.73 -17.40 0.75
C TYR A 381 -10.88 -16.42 0.55
N VAL A 382 -10.52 -15.22 0.10
CA VAL A 382 -11.40 -14.29 -0.61
C VAL A 382 -10.82 -14.10 -2.01
N ARG A 383 -11.60 -14.38 -3.04
CA ARG A 383 -11.23 -14.25 -4.45
C ARG A 383 -12.11 -13.25 -5.16
N ALA A 384 -11.63 -12.73 -6.29
CA ALA A 384 -12.40 -11.92 -7.20
C ALA A 384 -12.11 -12.33 -8.65
N ASP A 385 -13.14 -12.75 -9.38
CA ASP A 385 -13.05 -12.87 -10.85
C ASP A 385 -13.30 -11.50 -11.45
N ILE A 386 -12.46 -11.07 -12.38
CA ILE A 386 -12.46 -9.69 -12.90
C ILE A 386 -12.52 -9.68 -14.42
N ASP A 387 -13.45 -8.88 -14.94
CA ASP A 387 -13.57 -8.58 -16.36
C ASP A 387 -13.56 -7.06 -16.58
N ARG A 388 -12.83 -6.59 -17.59
CA ARG A 388 -12.96 -5.22 -18.09
C ARG A 388 -14.03 -5.19 -19.16
N PHE A 389 -15.09 -4.45 -18.91
CA PHE A 389 -16.25 -4.42 -19.82
C PHE A 389 -16.32 -3.16 -20.66
N LYS A 390 -15.66 -2.07 -20.26
CA LYS A 390 -15.72 -0.78 -20.98
C LYS A 390 -14.38 -0.05 -21.05
N ASN A 391 -14.30 0.87 -22.00
CA ASN A 391 -13.21 1.82 -22.18
C ASN A 391 -11.82 1.18 -22.31
N ALA A 392 -11.72 -0.09 -22.73
CA ALA A 392 -10.44 -0.69 -23.04
C ALA A 392 -9.81 0.01 -24.27
N ASP A 393 -8.49 0.15 -24.25
CA ASP A 393 -7.69 0.64 -25.38
C ASP A 393 -6.44 -0.23 -25.49
N ALA A 394 -6.60 -1.40 -26.09
CA ALA A 394 -5.62 -2.47 -26.10
C ALA A 394 -4.89 -2.60 -27.43
N THR A 395 -3.64 -3.06 -27.37
CA THR A 395 -2.93 -3.61 -28.53
C THR A 395 -2.51 -5.03 -28.20
N ALA A 396 -3.00 -5.99 -28.98
CA ALA A 396 -2.62 -7.39 -28.85
C ALA A 396 -1.75 -7.79 -30.04
N ASP A 397 -0.59 -8.35 -29.74
CA ASP A 397 0.44 -8.73 -30.71
C ASP A 397 0.67 -10.25 -30.67
N ASN A 398 0.95 -10.85 -31.82
CA ASN A 398 1.25 -12.29 -31.93
C ASN A 398 0.25 -13.21 -31.18
N VAL A 399 -1.04 -12.92 -31.28
CA VAL A 399 -2.08 -13.53 -30.44
C VAL A 399 -2.19 -15.05 -30.67
N THR A 400 -1.94 -15.79 -29.59
CA THR A 400 -2.18 -17.24 -29.52
C THR A 400 -3.51 -17.56 -28.84
N GLY A 401 -4.10 -18.73 -29.10
CA GLY A 401 -5.37 -19.16 -28.50
C GLY A 401 -6.57 -19.06 -29.44
N THR A 402 -7.78 -19.19 -28.89
CA THR A 402 -9.03 -19.31 -29.68
C THR A 402 -9.91 -18.07 -29.64
N ALA A 403 -9.71 -17.16 -28.69
CA ALA A 403 -10.48 -15.95 -28.56
C ALA A 403 -9.68 -14.83 -27.89
N VAL A 404 -9.93 -13.59 -28.33
CA VAL A 404 -9.56 -12.37 -27.63
C VAL A 404 -10.80 -11.50 -27.49
N TYR A 405 -10.98 -10.97 -26.29
CA TYR A 405 -12.06 -10.05 -25.94
C TYR A 405 -11.42 -8.76 -25.47
N ASP A 406 -11.83 -7.63 -26.01
CA ASP A 406 -11.35 -6.33 -25.55
C ASP A 406 -12.22 -5.78 -24.41
N GLY A 407 -13.53 -5.66 -24.65
CA GLY A 407 -14.54 -5.61 -23.60
C GLY A 407 -15.18 -6.98 -23.37
N TYR A 408 -15.26 -7.41 -22.12
CA TYR A 408 -16.00 -8.61 -21.72
C TYR A 408 -16.87 -8.31 -20.50
N SER A 409 -18.12 -8.76 -20.52
CA SER A 409 -18.97 -8.80 -19.32
C SER A 409 -19.53 -10.19 -19.12
N SER A 410 -19.18 -10.81 -17.99
CA SER A 410 -19.81 -12.01 -17.43
C SER A 410 -21.17 -11.71 -16.76
N PHE A 411 -21.41 -10.47 -16.31
CA PHE A 411 -22.55 -10.13 -15.45
C PHE A 411 -23.64 -9.30 -16.12
N GLY A 412 -23.54 -9.04 -17.42
CA GLY A 412 -24.58 -8.32 -18.18
C GLY A 412 -24.48 -6.81 -18.11
N ASN A 413 -23.31 -6.28 -17.78
CA ASN A 413 -23.01 -4.87 -18.03
C ASN A 413 -22.78 -4.64 -19.53
N THR A 414 -23.24 -3.49 -20.03
CA THR A 414 -23.06 -3.12 -21.44
C THR A 414 -21.58 -2.98 -21.78
N THR A 415 -21.08 -3.82 -22.69
CA THR A 415 -19.71 -3.65 -23.21
C THR A 415 -19.66 -2.46 -24.13
N THR A 416 -18.86 -1.44 -23.80
CA THR A 416 -18.85 -0.21 -24.58
C THR A 416 -17.52 0.53 -24.66
N ASN A 417 -17.30 1.21 -25.79
CA ASN A 417 -16.15 2.07 -26.03
C ASN A 417 -14.81 1.33 -25.86
N ASN A 418 -14.80 0.02 -26.13
CA ASN A 418 -13.59 -0.78 -26.13
C ASN A 418 -12.94 -0.70 -27.52
N LYS A 419 -11.63 -0.49 -27.56
CA LYS A 419 -10.81 -0.43 -28.77
C LYS A 419 -9.65 -1.42 -28.69
N ILE A 420 -9.57 -2.35 -29.62
CA ILE A 420 -8.43 -3.27 -29.72
C ILE A 420 -7.78 -3.23 -31.10
N LYS A 421 -6.45 -3.13 -31.09
CA LYS A 421 -5.61 -3.31 -32.28
C LYS A 421 -4.93 -4.67 -32.25
N ILE A 422 -5.19 -5.51 -33.26
CA ILE A 422 -4.51 -6.78 -33.47
C ILE A 422 -3.35 -6.61 -34.45
N THR A 423 -2.14 -7.00 -34.03
CA THR A 423 -0.91 -6.86 -34.82
C THR A 423 -0.14 -8.18 -34.91
N ASN A 424 0.64 -8.33 -35.99
CA ASN A 424 1.55 -9.45 -36.31
C ASN A 424 1.01 -10.88 -36.13
N THR A 425 -0.30 -11.06 -35.98
CA THR A 425 -0.93 -12.32 -35.62
C THR A 425 -1.17 -13.19 -36.84
N ASN A 426 -0.79 -14.47 -36.77
CA ASN A 426 -1.15 -15.49 -37.77
C ASN A 426 -1.81 -16.67 -37.08
N ASN A 427 -3.13 -16.62 -36.91
CA ASN A 427 -3.88 -17.60 -36.14
C ASN A 427 -5.23 -17.92 -36.80
N THR A 428 -5.31 -19.09 -37.43
CA THR A 428 -6.51 -19.57 -38.13
C THR A 428 -7.67 -19.96 -37.22
N ASN A 429 -7.43 -20.04 -35.91
CA ASN A 429 -8.42 -20.47 -34.91
C ASN A 429 -8.87 -19.32 -33.99
N LEU A 430 -8.41 -18.10 -34.21
CA LEU A 430 -8.69 -16.96 -33.35
C LEU A 430 -10.00 -16.26 -33.70
N ASN A 431 -10.87 -16.09 -32.69
CA ASN A 431 -11.96 -15.13 -32.71
C ASN A 431 -11.52 -13.83 -32.03
N VAL A 432 -11.97 -12.68 -32.53
CA VAL A 432 -11.71 -11.36 -31.95
C VAL A 432 -13.04 -10.65 -31.73
N TYR A 433 -13.25 -10.17 -30.51
CA TYR A 433 -14.44 -9.45 -30.09
C TYR A 433 -14.03 -8.10 -29.51
N GLY A 434 -14.47 -6.99 -30.11
CA GLY A 434 -14.30 -5.67 -29.51
C GLY A 434 -15.14 -5.52 -28.24
N GLY A 435 -16.33 -6.11 -28.21
CA GLY A 435 -17.17 -6.23 -27.01
C GLY A 435 -17.92 -7.55 -26.99
N TYR A 436 -17.96 -8.21 -25.84
CA TYR A 436 -18.71 -9.45 -25.62
C TYR A 436 -19.54 -9.36 -24.34
N THR A 437 -20.86 -9.22 -24.47
CA THR A 437 -21.78 -9.07 -23.34
C THR A 437 -22.57 -10.35 -23.10
N VAL A 438 -22.34 -11.01 -21.96
CA VAL A 438 -23.18 -12.11 -21.47
C VAL A 438 -24.40 -11.55 -20.75
N GLY A 439 -25.58 -12.10 -20.98
CA GLY A 439 -26.82 -11.65 -20.34
C GLY A 439 -27.46 -10.45 -21.04
N ALA A 440 -28.20 -9.65 -20.28
CA ALA A 440 -29.15 -8.66 -20.81
C ALA A 440 -28.55 -7.31 -21.23
N GLY A 441 -27.25 -7.09 -21.00
CA GLY A 441 -26.57 -5.85 -21.39
C GLY A 441 -26.39 -5.73 -22.91
N ASP A 442 -26.10 -4.52 -23.37
CA ASP A 442 -25.86 -4.23 -24.79
C ASP A 442 -24.38 -4.42 -25.16
N SER A 443 -24.06 -4.30 -26.44
CA SER A 443 -22.68 -4.17 -26.93
C SER A 443 -22.58 -3.01 -27.91
N THR A 444 -22.02 -1.88 -27.47
CA THR A 444 -22.10 -0.62 -28.23
C THR A 444 -20.78 0.10 -28.38
N ASN A 445 -20.54 0.73 -29.54
CA ASN A 445 -19.34 1.57 -29.79
C ASN A 445 -18.01 0.85 -29.52
N ASN A 446 -17.94 -0.45 -29.81
CA ASN A 446 -16.71 -1.23 -29.69
C ASN A 446 -16.02 -1.36 -31.05
N HIS A 447 -14.69 -1.24 -31.07
CA HIS A 447 -13.93 -1.07 -32.29
C HIS A 447 -12.75 -2.04 -32.34
N VAL A 448 -12.66 -2.82 -33.42
CA VAL A 448 -11.51 -3.67 -33.69
C VAL A 448 -10.73 -3.12 -34.89
N SER A 449 -9.42 -2.98 -34.76
CA SER A 449 -8.50 -2.75 -35.88
C SER A 449 -7.57 -3.94 -36.06
N VAL A 450 -7.40 -4.42 -37.29
CA VAL A 450 -6.50 -5.50 -37.66
C VAL A 450 -5.43 -4.97 -38.60
N SER A 451 -4.17 -5.05 -38.18
CA SER A 451 -3.01 -4.55 -38.92
C SER A 451 -1.90 -5.61 -38.90
N LEU A 452 -2.01 -6.60 -39.79
CA LEU A 452 -1.02 -7.67 -39.91
C LEU A 452 0.13 -7.23 -40.84
N ASP A 453 1.37 -7.54 -40.46
CA ASP A 453 2.62 -7.21 -41.19
C ASP A 453 2.78 -7.89 -42.55
N SER A 454 1.91 -8.83 -42.90
CA SER A 454 1.93 -9.52 -44.19
C SER A 454 0.53 -9.97 -44.61
N ARG A 455 0.26 -9.88 -45.91
CA ARG A 455 -0.96 -10.44 -46.54
C ARG A 455 -1.05 -11.96 -46.47
N ALA A 456 0.04 -12.64 -46.11
CA ALA A 456 0.04 -14.08 -45.86
C ALA A 456 -0.44 -14.45 -44.44
N LYS A 457 -0.46 -13.50 -43.50
CA LYS A 457 -0.99 -13.72 -42.16
C LYS A 457 -2.51 -13.57 -42.15
N GLN A 458 -3.17 -14.35 -41.29
CA GLN A 458 -4.61 -14.38 -41.20
C GLN A 458 -5.15 -14.54 -39.78
N ILE A 459 -6.37 -14.03 -39.57
CA ILE A 459 -7.25 -14.36 -38.44
C ILE A 459 -8.39 -15.20 -39.02
N GLY A 460 -8.40 -16.50 -38.72
CA GLY A 460 -9.22 -17.46 -39.47
C GLY A 460 -10.67 -17.64 -39.01
N LYS A 461 -11.06 -17.03 -37.88
CA LYS A 461 -12.45 -17.10 -37.38
C LYS A 461 -13.10 -15.71 -37.35
N MET A 462 -13.99 -15.46 -36.39
CA MET A 462 -14.80 -14.25 -36.36
C MET A 462 -13.99 -13.04 -35.91
N VAL A 463 -14.18 -11.90 -36.56
CA VAL A 463 -13.75 -10.60 -36.05
C VAL A 463 -14.99 -9.72 -36.04
N VAL A 464 -15.42 -9.33 -34.84
CA VAL A 464 -16.64 -8.56 -34.64
C VAL A 464 -16.37 -7.38 -33.71
N GLY A 465 -16.95 -6.23 -34.04
CA GLY A 465 -16.85 -5.06 -33.19
C GLY A 465 -17.54 -5.28 -31.85
N GLY A 466 -18.76 -5.85 -31.83
CA GLY A 466 -19.50 -6.15 -30.61
C GLY A 466 -20.46 -7.32 -30.77
N THR A 467 -20.74 -8.03 -29.68
CA THR A 467 -21.71 -9.13 -29.61
C THR A 467 -22.38 -9.18 -28.23
N ALA A 468 -23.63 -9.63 -28.19
CA ALA A 468 -24.37 -9.86 -26.95
C ALA A 468 -25.16 -11.17 -27.04
N THR A 469 -25.37 -11.84 -25.91
CA THR A 469 -26.03 -13.16 -25.89
C THR A 469 -27.56 -13.09 -25.77
N ALA A 470 -28.12 -12.01 -25.21
CA ALA A 470 -29.57 -11.86 -25.10
C ALA A 470 -30.16 -11.33 -26.41
N SER A 471 -31.34 -11.85 -26.78
CA SER A 471 -31.99 -11.56 -28.07
C SER A 471 -32.49 -10.12 -28.21
N ASN A 472 -32.66 -9.41 -27.09
CA ASN A 472 -33.12 -8.03 -27.04
C ASN A 472 -31.99 -7.01 -26.82
N SER A 473 -30.73 -7.45 -26.74
CA SER A 473 -29.58 -6.56 -26.61
C SER A 473 -29.33 -5.75 -27.88
N ALA A 474 -29.03 -4.46 -27.71
CA ALA A 474 -28.58 -3.61 -28.80
C ALA A 474 -27.12 -3.91 -29.17
N ILE A 475 -26.85 -4.08 -30.46
CA ILE A 475 -25.49 -4.25 -31.02
C ILE A 475 -25.25 -3.12 -32.02
N VAL A 476 -24.95 -1.91 -31.51
CA VAL A 476 -24.98 -0.66 -32.29
C VAL A 476 -23.67 0.11 -32.20
N GLY A 477 -23.26 0.74 -33.31
CA GLY A 477 -22.08 1.63 -33.34
C GLY A 477 -20.73 0.91 -33.29
N ASN A 478 -20.72 -0.42 -33.34
CA ASN A 478 -19.51 -1.23 -33.36
C ASN A 478 -18.86 -1.23 -34.75
N SER A 479 -17.53 -1.33 -34.83
CA SER A 479 -16.83 -1.41 -36.13
C SER A 479 -15.66 -2.39 -36.13
N VAL A 480 -15.31 -2.83 -37.35
CA VAL A 480 -14.10 -3.59 -37.64
C VAL A 480 -13.38 -2.88 -38.79
N THR A 481 -12.10 -2.60 -38.61
CA THR A 481 -11.22 -2.02 -39.62
C THR A 481 -10.11 -3.02 -39.91
N VAL A 482 -9.85 -3.32 -41.19
CA VAL A 482 -8.74 -4.19 -41.61
C VAL A 482 -7.80 -3.38 -42.49
N GLU A 483 -6.62 -3.09 -41.96
CA GLU A 483 -5.58 -2.28 -42.61
C GLU A 483 -4.54 -3.16 -43.32
N GLY A 484 -4.37 -4.41 -42.87
CA GLY A 484 -3.43 -5.37 -43.46
C GLY A 484 -3.70 -6.81 -43.01
N GLY A 485 -3.48 -7.78 -43.91
CA GLY A 485 -3.73 -9.21 -43.66
C GLY A 485 -5.06 -9.73 -44.21
N TYR A 486 -5.42 -10.96 -43.82
CA TYR A 486 -6.71 -11.58 -44.15
C TYR A 486 -7.54 -11.88 -42.90
N VAL A 487 -8.84 -11.61 -42.96
CA VAL A 487 -9.82 -11.89 -41.89
C VAL A 487 -10.94 -12.75 -42.47
N GLY A 488 -11.23 -13.87 -41.83
CA GLY A 488 -12.30 -14.81 -42.22
C GLY A 488 -11.79 -16.22 -42.47
N GLN A 489 -12.70 -17.17 -42.70
CA GLN A 489 -12.30 -18.51 -43.13
C GLN A 489 -11.83 -18.44 -44.58
N ALA A 490 -10.55 -18.75 -44.82
CA ALA A 490 -10.08 -19.00 -46.16
C ALA A 490 -10.93 -20.15 -46.74
N SER A 491 -11.72 -19.88 -47.78
CA SER A 491 -12.27 -20.94 -48.59
C SER A 491 -11.09 -21.81 -49.04
N ALA A 492 -11.20 -23.11 -48.84
CA ALA A 492 -10.25 -24.05 -49.41
C ALA A 492 -10.08 -23.66 -50.88
N LYS A 493 -8.86 -23.31 -51.29
CA LYS A 493 -8.55 -23.14 -52.71
C LYS A 493 -8.92 -24.46 -53.36
N ASP A 494 -10.05 -24.47 -54.05
CA ASP A 494 -10.46 -25.56 -54.89
C ASP A 494 -9.40 -25.64 -55.99
N SER A 495 -8.45 -26.55 -55.81
CA SER A 495 -7.42 -26.86 -56.78
C SER A 495 -8.06 -27.69 -57.88
N ARG A 496 -8.94 -27.07 -58.67
CA ARG A 496 -9.36 -27.57 -59.96
C ARG A 496 -8.66 -26.74 -61.04
N ALA A 497 -7.38 -27.04 -61.22
CA ALA A 497 -6.73 -26.88 -62.51
C ALA A 497 -6.68 -28.28 -63.13
N ALA A 498 -7.43 -28.47 -64.21
CA ALA A 498 -7.19 -29.52 -65.20
C ALA A 498 -6.67 -28.83 -66.46
#